data_AF-A0A1G4IRN4-F1
#
_entry.id   AF-A0A1G4IRN4-F1
#
_cell.length_a   1.000
_cell.length_b   1.000
_cell.length_c   1.000
_cell.angle_alpha   90.00
_cell.angle_beta   90.00
_cell.angle_gamma   90.00
#
_symmetry.space_group_name_H-M   'P 1'
#
loop_
_entity.id
_entity.type
_entity.pdbx_description
1 polymer ?
#
loop_
_entity_poly.entity_id
_entity_poly.type
_entity_poly.pdbx_seq_one_letter_code
_entity_poly.pdbx_strand_id
1 'polypeptide(L)'
;MSALAVKLGTLLIRQVTRPVANILKAQAKQHDKFKEICVGLAQKMHRVDAKMRSRLTSTFDKEIKVRPLNDARAVESGATLLSEAFVFGVTGSVVVWETVRQRAKELNRRDQVAKDISFLQDEIEELRAKLDGSKQIEQIPQK
;
A
#
# COMPACT_ATOMS: atom_id res chain seq x y z
N MET A 1 -13.67 7.80 0.87
CA MET A 1 -12.51 8.09 1.76
C MET A 1 -12.51 9.57 2.08
N SER A 2 -12.63 9.95 3.36
CA SER A 2 -12.86 11.33 3.79
C SER A 2 -11.78 12.29 3.29
N ALA A 3 -12.19 13.43 2.71
CA ALA A 3 -11.29 14.51 2.27
C ALA A 3 -10.34 15.01 3.40
N LEU A 4 -10.73 14.81 4.65
CA LEU A 4 -9.90 15.02 5.85
C LEU A 4 -8.65 14.14 5.87
N ALA A 5 -8.76 12.86 5.49
CA ALA A 5 -7.62 11.94 5.46
C ALA A 5 -6.59 12.36 4.39
N VAL A 6 -7.07 12.82 3.22
CA VAL A 6 -6.20 13.32 2.14
C VAL A 6 -5.45 14.60 2.56
N LYS A 7 -6.13 15.51 3.27
CA LYS A 7 -5.53 16.75 3.77
C LYS A 7 -4.53 16.50 4.90
N LEU A 8 -4.84 15.60 5.82
CA LEU A 8 -3.93 15.22 6.91
C LEU A 8 -2.72 14.46 6.37
N GLY A 9 -2.91 13.57 5.39
CA GLY A 9 -1.81 12.89 4.72
C GLY A 9 -0.86 13.86 4.01
N THR A 10 -1.41 14.82 3.25
CA THR A 10 -0.58 15.82 2.56
C THR A 10 0.13 16.79 3.51
N LEU A 11 -0.49 17.15 4.64
CA LEU A 11 0.17 17.90 5.71
C LEU A 11 1.31 17.10 6.37
N LEU A 12 1.07 15.85 6.75
CA LEU A 12 2.09 14.99 7.39
C LEU A 12 3.29 14.75 6.47
N ILE A 13 3.07 14.52 5.18
CA ILE A 13 4.15 14.44 4.19
C ILE A 13 4.98 15.72 4.25
N ARG A 14 4.34 16.90 4.14
CA ARG A 14 5.04 18.19 4.19
C ARG A 14 5.74 18.45 5.53
N GLN A 15 5.17 17.98 6.63
CA GLN A 15 5.71 18.13 7.98
C GLN A 15 6.90 17.21 8.24
N VAL A 16 6.98 16.04 7.62
CA VAL A 16 8.10 15.10 7.81
C VAL A 16 9.22 15.37 6.81
N THR A 17 8.91 15.74 5.56
CA THR A 17 9.95 16.01 4.54
C THR A 17 10.89 17.15 4.94
N ARG A 18 10.39 18.24 5.53
CA ARG A 18 11.23 19.40 5.91
C ARG A 18 12.21 19.15 7.06
N PRO A 19 11.80 18.64 8.25
CA PRO A 19 12.71 18.39 9.36
C PRO A 19 13.67 17.25 9.05
N VAL A 20 13.20 16.20 8.35
CA VAL A 20 14.08 15.08 8.00
C VAL A 20 15.13 15.52 6.97
N ALA A 21 14.78 16.35 5.97
CA ALA A 21 15.78 16.93 5.07
C ALA A 21 16.83 17.76 5.83
N ASN A 22 16.44 18.51 6.88
CA ASN A 22 17.38 19.29 7.69
C ASN A 22 18.28 18.40 8.58
N ILE A 23 17.73 17.34 9.19
CA ILE A 23 18.49 16.38 10.01
C ILE A 23 19.47 15.58 9.12
N LEU A 24 19.04 15.16 7.95
CA LEU A 24 19.88 14.42 7.01
C LEU A 24 21.00 15.31 6.41
N LYS A 25 20.73 16.59 6.17
CA LYS A 25 21.78 17.58 5.82
C LYS A 25 22.80 17.76 6.95
N ALA A 26 22.35 17.76 8.21
CA ALA A 26 23.24 17.84 9.37
C ALA A 26 24.07 16.56 9.54
N GLN A 27 23.46 15.38 9.40
CA GLN A 27 24.16 14.09 9.48
C GLN A 27 25.12 13.84 8.32
N ALA A 28 24.82 14.32 7.12
CA ALA A 28 25.73 14.19 5.98
C ALA A 28 27.00 15.05 6.10
N LYS A 29 27.00 16.08 6.96
CA LYS A 29 28.23 16.78 7.37
C LYS A 29 29.03 16.01 8.43
N GLN A 30 28.38 15.07 9.13
CA GLN A 30 28.95 14.38 10.29
C GLN A 30 29.39 12.94 9.97
N HIS A 31 28.85 12.32 8.92
CA HIS A 31 29.18 10.94 8.51
C HIS A 31 29.40 10.81 6.99
N ASP A 32 30.65 10.57 6.59
CA ASP A 32 31.03 10.33 5.19
C ASP A 32 30.41 9.06 4.59
N LYS A 33 30.15 8.02 5.40
CA LYS A 33 29.46 6.80 4.93
C LYS A 33 28.03 7.08 4.49
N PHE A 34 27.35 8.01 5.15
CA PHE A 34 25.98 8.38 4.79
C PHE A 34 25.95 9.17 3.47
N LYS A 35 26.95 10.04 3.28
CA LYS A 35 27.18 10.74 2.02
C LYS A 35 27.41 9.78 0.86
N GLU A 36 28.21 8.73 1.03
CA GLU A 36 28.44 7.71 0.00
C GLU A 36 27.16 6.95 -0.37
N ILE A 37 26.30 6.61 0.60
CA ILE A 37 24.99 5.99 0.36
C ILE A 37 24.07 6.93 -0.42
N CYS A 38 23.97 8.20 -0.02
CA CYS A 38 23.18 9.22 -0.73
C CYS A 38 23.66 9.41 -2.17
N VAL A 39 24.97 9.50 -2.39
CA VAL A 39 25.58 9.65 -3.72
C VAL A 39 25.32 8.41 -4.57
N GLY A 40 25.49 7.21 -4.00
CA GLY A 40 25.23 5.95 -4.69
C GLY A 40 23.77 5.81 -5.12
N LEU A 41 22.82 6.19 -4.25
CA LEU A 41 21.39 6.19 -4.56
C LEU A 41 21.04 7.22 -5.65
N ALA A 42 21.56 8.45 -5.54
CA ALA A 42 21.34 9.49 -6.53
C ALA A 42 21.88 9.09 -7.91
N GLN A 43 23.08 8.52 -7.96
CA GLN A 43 23.70 8.03 -9.20
C GLN A 43 22.94 6.83 -9.78
N LYS A 44 22.47 5.90 -8.95
CA LYS A 44 21.66 4.76 -9.40
C LYS A 44 20.33 5.22 -9.98
N MET A 45 19.67 6.20 -9.36
CA MET A 45 18.44 6.78 -9.87
C MET A 45 18.66 7.45 -11.23
N HIS A 46 19.70 8.28 -11.38
CA HIS A 46 20.02 8.88 -12.68
C HIS A 46 20.32 7.84 -13.76
N ARG A 47 20.98 6.72 -13.40
CA ARG A 47 21.22 5.61 -14.34
C ARG A 47 19.92 4.91 -14.73
N VAL A 48 19.02 4.68 -13.77
CA VAL A 48 17.70 4.07 -14.04
C VAL A 48 16.86 5.00 -14.91
N ASP A 49 16.80 6.29 -14.58
CA ASP A 49 16.02 7.29 -15.32
C ASP A 49 16.57 7.49 -16.74
N ALA A 50 17.90 7.54 -16.90
CA ALA A 50 18.54 7.58 -18.21
C ALA A 50 18.25 6.30 -19.03
N LYS A 51 18.31 5.12 -18.39
CA LYS A 51 18.01 3.84 -19.05
C LYS A 51 16.52 3.69 -19.40
N MET A 52 15.63 4.26 -18.60
CA MET A 52 14.19 4.23 -18.84
C MET A 52 13.79 5.21 -19.95
N ARG A 53 14.35 6.43 -19.95
CA ARG A 53 14.19 7.40 -21.06
C ARG A 53 14.77 6.88 -22.38
N SER A 54 15.94 6.24 -22.35
CA SER A 54 16.54 5.60 -23.54
C SER A 54 15.68 4.47 -24.13
N ARG A 55 14.88 3.78 -23.31
CA ARG A 55 13.95 2.75 -23.80
C ARG A 55 12.65 3.32 -24.38
N LEU A 56 12.25 4.50 -23.95
CA LEU A 56 11.02 5.17 -24.39
C LEU A 56 11.26 6.13 -25.56
N THR A 57 12.49 6.62 -25.73
CA THR A 57 12.89 7.52 -26.80
C THR A 57 14.16 6.96 -27.42
N SER A 58 14.13 6.61 -28.71
CA SER A 58 15.25 6.06 -29.48
C SER A 58 16.41 7.06 -29.71
N THR A 59 16.70 7.91 -28.74
CA THR A 59 17.84 8.83 -28.74
C THR A 59 18.85 8.29 -27.74
N PHE A 60 19.87 7.63 -28.29
CA PHE A 60 21.06 7.21 -27.58
C PHE A 60 21.91 8.41 -27.16
N ASP A 61 22.62 8.20 -26.05
CA ASP A 61 23.82 8.92 -25.64
C ASP A 61 23.70 10.43 -25.40
N LYS A 62 23.32 10.73 -24.15
CA LYS A 62 24.23 11.58 -23.38
C LYS A 62 24.73 10.77 -22.21
N GLU A 63 25.92 10.22 -22.40
CA GLU A 63 26.81 9.80 -21.33
C GLU A 63 26.77 10.88 -20.25
N ILE A 64 25.98 10.64 -19.19
CA ILE A 64 25.95 11.51 -18.03
C ILE A 64 27.26 11.20 -17.32
N LYS A 65 28.32 11.87 -17.79
CA LYS A 65 29.60 11.99 -17.11
C LYS A 65 29.26 12.60 -15.76
N VAL A 66 29.12 11.72 -14.77
CA VAL A 66 28.92 12.09 -13.38
C VAL A 66 30.21 12.80 -12.98
N ARG A 67 30.27 14.11 -13.26
CA ARG A 67 31.17 15.01 -12.56
C ARG A 67 30.90 14.76 -11.08
N PRO A 68 31.91 14.62 -10.21
CA PRO A 68 31.69 14.67 -8.78
C PRO A 68 31.01 16.00 -8.48
N LEU A 69 29.69 15.97 -8.40
CA LEU A 69 28.85 17.15 -8.33
C LEU A 69 28.91 17.58 -6.89
N ASN A 70 29.68 18.64 -6.62
CA ASN A 70 29.78 19.40 -5.38
C ASN A 70 28.93 18.78 -4.27
N ASP A 71 29.58 17.94 -3.45
CA ASP A 71 29.05 17.07 -2.41
C ASP A 71 27.77 17.57 -1.72
N ALA A 72 27.67 18.88 -1.51
CA ALA A 72 26.50 19.55 -0.96
C ALA A 72 25.17 19.28 -1.72
N ARG A 73 25.15 19.30 -3.06
CA ARG A 73 23.91 19.10 -3.85
C ARG A 73 23.46 17.64 -3.86
N ALA A 74 24.40 16.70 -3.99
CA ALA A 74 24.08 15.27 -3.95
C ALA A 74 23.55 14.86 -2.57
N VAL A 75 24.10 15.45 -1.51
CA VAL A 75 23.62 15.28 -0.14
C VAL A 75 22.21 15.83 0.05
N GLU A 76 21.90 17.02 -0.47
CA GLU A 76 20.57 17.62 -0.34
C GLU A 76 19.47 16.82 -1.06
N SER A 77 19.74 16.36 -2.29
CA SER A 77 18.80 15.53 -3.03
C SER A 77 18.68 14.13 -2.43
N GLY A 78 19.80 13.53 -1.99
CA GLY A 78 19.81 12.23 -1.32
C GLY A 78 19.04 12.25 0.00
N ALA A 79 19.22 13.30 0.80
CA ALA A 79 18.49 13.53 2.05
C ALA A 79 16.98 13.60 1.83
N THR A 80 16.53 14.40 0.85
CA THR A 80 15.11 14.54 0.53
C THR A 80 14.51 13.19 0.12
N LEU A 81 15.20 12.44 -0.75
CA LEU A 81 14.76 11.13 -1.20
C LEU A 81 14.73 10.08 -0.09
N LEU A 82 15.74 10.04 0.78
CA LEU A 82 15.76 9.13 1.93
C LEU A 82 14.62 9.42 2.91
N SER A 83 14.33 10.71 3.15
CA SER A 83 13.21 11.11 4.01
C SER A 83 11.85 10.68 3.44
N GLU A 84 11.67 10.84 2.14
CA GLU A 84 10.44 10.49 1.44
C GLU A 84 10.27 8.97 1.36
N ALA A 85 11.35 8.23 1.06
CA ALA A 85 11.35 6.77 1.07
C ALA A 85 11.06 6.20 2.46
N PHE A 86 11.55 6.83 3.53
CA PHE A 86 11.24 6.42 4.89
C PHE A 86 9.75 6.60 5.22
N VAL A 87 9.16 7.75 4.89
CA VAL A 87 7.73 8.02 5.12
C VAL A 87 6.85 7.07 4.31
N PHE A 88 7.16 6.88 3.03
CA PHE A 88 6.43 5.91 2.20
C PHE A 88 6.65 4.48 2.66
N GLY A 89 7.83 4.12 3.15
CA GLY A 89 8.12 2.81 3.71
C GLY A 89 7.26 2.52 4.92
N VAL A 90 7.24 3.42 5.91
CA VAL A 90 6.45 3.25 7.14
C VAL A 90 4.95 3.26 6.82
N THR A 91 4.47 4.26 6.07
CA THR A 91 3.06 4.39 5.72
C THR A 91 2.59 3.22 4.86
N GLY A 92 3.36 2.87 3.84
CA GLY A 92 3.07 1.74 2.95
C GLY A 92 3.07 0.41 3.69
N SER A 93 4.00 0.20 4.63
CA SER A 93 4.03 -1.03 5.44
C SER A 93 2.78 -1.16 6.32
N VAL A 94 2.34 -0.07 6.96
CA VAL A 94 1.11 -0.07 7.76
C VAL A 94 -0.11 -0.38 6.89
N VAL A 95 -0.23 0.25 5.72
CA VAL A 95 -1.34 0.01 4.78
C VAL A 95 -1.32 -1.43 4.26
N VAL A 96 -0.16 -1.95 3.86
CA VAL A 96 -0.02 -3.34 3.41
C VAL A 96 -0.40 -4.31 4.53
N TRP A 97 0.06 -4.06 5.75
CA TRP A 97 -0.28 -4.90 6.90
C TRP A 97 -1.78 -4.88 7.20
N GLU A 98 -2.40 -3.71 7.20
CA GLU A 98 -3.84 -3.58 7.41
C GLU A 98 -4.64 -4.25 6.29
N THR A 99 -4.25 -4.07 5.03
CA THR A 99 -4.95 -4.69 3.89
C THR A 99 -4.85 -6.21 3.90
N VAL A 100 -3.70 -6.79 4.25
CA VAL A 100 -3.55 -8.24 4.45
C VAL A 100 -4.44 -8.72 5.58
N ARG A 101 -4.44 -8.01 6.72
CA ARG A 101 -5.29 -8.33 7.87
C ARG A 101 -6.79 -8.20 7.57
N GLN A 102 -7.19 -7.19 6.80
CA GLN A 102 -8.58 -6.96 6.39
C GLN A 102 -9.05 -8.04 5.42
N ARG A 103 -8.22 -8.45 4.46
CA ARG A 103 -8.53 -9.57 3.54
C ARG A 103 -8.80 -10.87 4.30
N ALA A 104 -8.02 -11.17 5.34
CA ALA A 104 -8.25 -12.36 6.17
C ALA A 104 -9.61 -12.31 6.89
N LYS A 105 -10.04 -11.14 7.35
CA LYS A 105 -11.38 -10.96 7.97
C LYS A 105 -12.51 -11.08 6.96
N GLU A 106 -12.33 -10.56 5.75
CA GLU A 106 -13.36 -10.61 4.71
C GLU A 106 -13.64 -12.04 4.25
N LEU A 107 -12.60 -12.87 4.13
CA LEU A 107 -12.75 -14.30 3.80
C LEU A 107 -13.57 -15.05 4.86
N ASN A 108 -13.27 -14.86 6.14
CA ASN A 108 -14.05 -15.47 7.22
C ASN A 108 -15.51 -14.97 7.24
N ARG A 109 -15.73 -13.69 6.93
CA ARG A 109 -17.09 -13.13 6.84
C ARG A 109 -17.87 -13.74 5.68
N ARG A 110 -17.24 -13.95 4.52
CA ARG A 110 -17.86 -14.63 3.38
C ARG A 110 -18.19 -16.08 3.69
N ASP A 111 -17.32 -16.79 4.40
CA ASP A 111 -17.54 -18.18 4.82
C ASP A 111 -18.71 -18.31 5.81
N GLN A 112 -18.83 -17.37 6.77
CA GLN A 112 -19.98 -17.33 7.69
C GLN A 112 -21.30 -17.06 6.97
N VAL A 113 -21.33 -16.05 6.09
CA VAL A 113 -22.55 -15.73 5.32
C VAL A 113 -22.98 -16.91 4.45
N ALA A 114 -22.03 -17.64 3.85
CA ALA A 114 -22.36 -18.84 3.08
C ALA A 114 -23.02 -19.93 3.93
N LYS A 115 -22.53 -20.15 5.16
CA LYS A 115 -23.12 -21.11 6.11
C LYS A 115 -24.51 -20.70 6.57
N ASP A 116 -24.70 -19.42 6.88
CA ASP A 116 -26.00 -18.89 7.29
C ASP A 116 -27.04 -19.07 6.16
N ILE A 117 -26.64 -18.84 4.90
CA ILE A 117 -27.50 -19.08 3.74
C ILE A 117 -27.89 -20.55 3.63
N SER A 118 -26.93 -21.47 3.74
CA SER A 118 -27.25 -22.91 3.68
C SER A 118 -28.16 -23.36 4.82
N PHE A 119 -27.92 -22.89 6.04
CA PHE A 119 -28.73 -23.24 7.20
C PHE A 119 -30.18 -22.77 7.04
N LEU A 120 -30.38 -21.52 6.60
CA LEU A 120 -31.71 -20.98 6.36
C LEU A 120 -32.43 -21.72 5.22
N GLN A 121 -31.71 -22.18 4.19
CA GLN A 121 -32.30 -23.00 3.12
C GLN A 121 -32.79 -24.36 3.66
N ASP A 122 -31.98 -25.03 4.47
CA ASP A 122 -32.34 -26.30 5.10
C ASP A 122 -33.58 -26.15 6.01
N GLU A 123 -33.64 -25.09 6.80
CA GLU A 123 -34.78 -24.82 7.71
C GLU A 123 -36.07 -24.52 6.93
N ILE A 124 -35.97 -23.79 5.81
CA ILE A 124 -37.10 -23.57 4.90
C ILE A 124 -37.57 -24.88 4.28
N GLU A 125 -36.65 -25.76 3.86
CA GLU A 125 -36.98 -27.05 3.28
C GLU A 125 -37.66 -27.98 4.29
N GLU A 126 -37.15 -28.03 5.53
CA GLU A 126 -37.75 -28.80 6.62
C GLU A 126 -39.14 -28.27 6.99
N LEU A 127 -39.31 -26.95 7.09
CA LEU A 127 -40.61 -26.33 7.34
C LEU A 127 -41.59 -26.62 6.21
N ARG A 128 -41.14 -26.56 4.94
CA ARG A 128 -41.97 -26.90 3.78
C ARG A 128 -42.41 -28.36 3.82
N ALA A 129 -41.51 -29.27 4.17
CA ALA A 129 -41.82 -30.69 4.33
C ALA A 129 -42.84 -30.94 5.46
N LYS A 130 -42.70 -30.25 6.61
CA LYS A 130 -43.69 -30.31 7.71
C LYS A 130 -45.05 -29.76 7.28
N LEU A 131 -45.08 -28.68 6.49
CA LEU A 131 -46.31 -28.08 6.00
C LEU A 131 -47.05 -28.98 5.00
N ASP A 132 -46.32 -29.64 4.09
CA ASP A 132 -46.91 -30.63 3.17
C ASP A 132 -47.38 -31.89 3.90
N GLY A 133 -46.67 -32.32 4.95
CA GLY A 133 -47.13 -33.39 5.85
C GLY A 133 -48.42 -33.04 6.59
N SER A 134 -48.53 -31.83 7.15
CA SER A 134 -49.76 -31.36 7.81
C SER A 134 -50.94 -31.22 6.85
N LYS A 135 -50.70 -30.76 5.61
CA LYS A 135 -51.73 -30.70 4.56
C LYS A 135 -52.25 -32.08 4.16
N GLN A 136 -51.42 -33.12 4.19
CA GLN A 136 -51.87 -34.50 3.93
C GLN A 136 -52.72 -35.06 5.07
N ILE A 137 -52.47 -34.66 6.33
CA ILE A 137 -53.26 -35.09 7.49
C ILE A 137 -54.65 -34.43 7.48
N GLU A 138 -54.76 -33.18 7.02
CA GLU A 138 -56.04 -32.45 6.94
C GLU A 138 -56.94 -32.92 5.78
N GLN A 139 -56.39 -33.67 4.81
CA GLN A 139 -57.15 -34.26 3.70
C GLN A 139 -57.70 -35.66 3.98
N ILE A 140 -57.52 -36.23 5.18
CA ILE A 140 -58.18 -37.49 5.54
C ILE A 140 -59.68 -37.19 5.75
N PRO A 141 -60.58 -37.64 4.87
CA PRO A 141 -62.01 -37.40 5.04
C PRO A 141 -62.46 -38.17 6.29
N GLN A 142 -62.97 -37.42 7.28
CA GLN A 142 -63.79 -37.98 8.36
C GLN A 142 -64.97 -38.70 7.69
N LYS A 143 -64.94 -40.03 7.70
CA LYS A 143 -66.02 -40.90 7.24
C LYS A 143 -67.00 -41.16 8.38
#